data_AF-U7PML8-F1
#
_entry.id   AF-U7PML8-F1
#
_cell.length_a   1.000
_cell.length_b   1.000
_cell.length_c   1.000
_cell.angle_alpha   90.00
_cell.angle_beta   90.00
_cell.angle_gamma   90.00
#
_symmetry.space_group_name_H-M   'P 1'
#
loop_
_entity.id
_entity.type
_entity.pdbx_description
1 polymer ?
#
loop_
_entity_poly.entity_id
_entity_poly.type
_entity_poly.pdbx_seq_one_letter_code
_entity_poly.pdbx_strand_id
1 'polypeptide(L)'
;MMILAIPVCLLAVLSFAQATAARLPILNLPWGTWQSTVYKKDSNVYVFKNVRFGAKPPRFGRSAFPTQWDNSSSGAACYQVSASGLQVPHDGLVGVPDLRAPLEDLPQDEDCLFLDVYVPASNFDANGNRSRRCQSSSGSTAELSPLAPKS
;
A
#
# COMPACT_ATOMS: atom_id res chain seq x y z
N MET A 1 -45.47 34.46 -29.31
CA MET A 1 -44.40 34.58 -28.28
C MET A 1 -44.21 33.21 -27.62
N MET A 2 -43.47 32.28 -28.23
CA MET A 2 -43.37 30.91 -27.71
C MET A 2 -42.13 30.13 -28.21
N ILE A 3 -41.08 30.83 -28.68
CA ILE A 3 -39.93 30.21 -29.36
C ILE A 3 -38.62 30.32 -28.53
N LEU A 4 -38.63 31.01 -27.39
CA LEU A 4 -37.42 31.30 -26.60
C LEU A 4 -37.13 30.36 -25.42
N ALA A 5 -37.97 29.36 -25.15
CA ALA A 5 -37.80 28.44 -24.01
C ALA A 5 -36.90 27.22 -24.33
N ILE A 6 -36.72 26.89 -25.60
CA ILE A 6 -36.00 25.70 -26.07
C ILE A 6 -34.47 25.81 -25.92
N PRO A 7 -33.79 26.96 -26.17
CA PRO A 7 -32.33 27.02 -26.04
C PRO A 7 -31.86 27.03 -24.58
N VAL A 8 -32.73 27.43 -23.63
CA VAL A 8 -32.40 27.48 -22.20
C VAL A 8 -32.40 26.07 -21.56
N CYS A 9 -33.28 25.17 -22.00
CA CYS A 9 -33.27 23.78 -21.55
C CYS A 9 -32.04 23.00 -22.06
N LEU A 10 -31.54 23.30 -23.26
CA LEU A 10 -30.38 22.59 -23.82
C LEU A 10 -29.06 22.96 -23.11
N LEU A 11 -28.95 24.20 -22.62
CA LEU A 11 -27.79 24.67 -21.84
C LEU A 11 -27.79 24.14 -20.39
N ALA A 12 -28.96 23.85 -19.81
CA ALA A 12 -29.06 23.29 -18.45
C ALA A 12 -28.72 21.78 -18.37
N VAL A 13 -28.88 21.04 -19.48
CA VAL A 13 -28.57 19.59 -19.50
C VAL A 13 -27.07 19.33 -19.70
N LEU A 14 -26.29 20.28 -20.22
CA LEU A 14 -24.84 20.14 -20.40
C LEU A 14 -24.02 20.26 -19.10
N SER A 15 -24.61 20.65 -17.97
CA SER A 15 -23.88 20.91 -16.71
C SER A 15 -23.71 19.69 -15.80
N PHE A 16 -24.18 18.50 -16.19
CA PHE A 16 -24.16 17.29 -15.36
C PHE A 16 -23.24 16.17 -15.86
N ALA A 17 -22.14 16.51 -16.54
CA ALA A 17 -21.02 15.59 -16.68
C ALA A 17 -20.28 15.46 -15.32
N GLN A 18 -20.90 14.76 -14.36
CA GLN A 18 -20.23 14.35 -13.13
C GLN A 18 -19.10 13.39 -13.52
N ALA A 19 -17.86 13.88 -13.45
CA ALA A 19 -16.70 13.01 -13.50
C ALA A 19 -16.80 12.04 -12.31
N THR A 20 -17.18 10.80 -12.58
CA THR A 20 -17.10 9.72 -11.60
C THR A 20 -15.63 9.47 -11.32
N ALA A 21 -15.08 10.14 -10.30
CA ALA A 21 -13.74 9.86 -9.83
C ALA A 21 -13.69 8.37 -9.43
N ALA A 22 -12.88 7.59 -10.14
CA ALA A 22 -12.65 6.19 -9.81
C ALA A 22 -12.19 6.12 -8.34
N ARG A 23 -12.88 5.32 -7.54
CA ARG A 23 -12.55 5.17 -6.12
C ARG A 23 -11.27 4.34 -5.99
N LEU A 24 -10.32 4.85 -5.21
CA LEU A 24 -9.07 4.15 -4.94
C LEU A 24 -9.32 2.96 -4.00
N PRO A 25 -8.69 1.80 -4.26
CA PRO A 25 -8.76 0.66 -3.37
C PRO A 25 -8.36 0.95 -1.92
N ILE A 26 -9.04 0.27 -1.00
CA ILE A 26 -8.79 0.32 0.44
C ILE A 26 -8.37 -1.07 0.93
N LEU A 27 -7.28 -1.12 1.70
CA LEU A 27 -6.82 -2.30 2.41
C LEU A 27 -7.27 -2.20 3.87
N ASN A 28 -8.14 -3.12 4.29
CA ASN A 28 -8.59 -3.24 5.68
C ASN A 28 -7.91 -4.45 6.32
N LEU A 29 -7.14 -4.21 7.39
CA LEU A 29 -6.56 -5.22 8.26
C LEU A 29 -7.21 -5.12 9.64
N PRO A 30 -7.13 -6.16 10.50
CA PRO A 30 -7.71 -6.11 11.85
C PRO A 30 -7.20 -4.95 12.72
N TRP A 31 -6.00 -4.42 12.41
CA TRP A 31 -5.32 -3.35 13.16
C TRP A 31 -5.17 -2.04 12.38
N GLY A 32 -5.80 -1.88 11.21
CA GLY A 32 -5.74 -0.60 10.49
C GLY A 32 -6.36 -0.60 9.10
N THR A 33 -6.41 0.57 8.50
CA THR A 33 -6.93 0.81 7.16
C THR A 33 -5.99 1.70 6.35
N TRP A 34 -5.61 1.25 5.16
CA TRP A 34 -4.74 1.98 4.24
C TRP A 34 -5.45 2.23 2.91
N GLN A 35 -5.48 3.49 2.50
CA GLN A 35 -5.93 3.87 1.17
C GLN A 35 -4.76 3.79 0.19
N SER A 36 -5.00 3.19 -0.97
CA SER A 36 -3.98 3.13 -2.02
C SER A 36 -3.77 4.50 -2.70
N THR A 37 -2.65 4.62 -3.41
CA THR A 37 -2.37 5.67 -4.38
C THR A 37 -2.05 5.04 -5.73
N VAL A 38 -2.12 5.82 -6.81
CA VAL A 38 -1.65 5.35 -8.13
C VAL A 38 -0.13 5.42 -8.18
N TYR A 39 0.53 4.36 -8.64
CA TYR A 39 1.98 4.35 -8.77
C TYR A 39 2.42 5.34 -9.85
N LYS A 40 3.32 6.27 -9.49
CA LYS A 40 3.74 7.34 -10.39
C LYS A 40 4.38 6.86 -11.70
N LYS A 41 4.99 5.67 -11.72
CA LYS A 41 5.64 5.12 -12.93
C LYS A 41 4.72 4.24 -13.79
N ASP A 42 3.62 3.74 -13.24
CA ASP A 42 2.66 2.89 -13.95
C ASP A 42 1.26 3.09 -13.37
N SER A 43 0.37 3.70 -14.17
CA SER A 43 -1.01 3.96 -13.76
C SER A 43 -1.85 2.69 -13.59
N ASN A 44 -1.36 1.53 -14.03
CA ASN A 44 -1.98 0.23 -13.82
C ASN A 44 -1.56 -0.43 -12.51
N VAL A 45 -0.89 0.29 -11.61
CA VAL A 45 -0.47 -0.23 -10.30
C VAL A 45 -0.98 0.70 -9.20
N TYR A 46 -1.66 0.11 -8.22
CA TYR A 46 -1.97 0.76 -6.97
C TYR A 46 -0.90 0.46 -5.93
N VAL A 47 -0.58 1.43 -5.08
CA VAL A 47 0.42 1.32 -4.03
C VAL A 47 -0.19 1.62 -2.68
N PHE A 48 -0.05 0.68 -1.75
CA PHE A 48 -0.30 0.88 -0.32
C PHE A 48 1.04 1.13 0.34
N LYS A 49 1.26 2.36 0.81
CA LYS A 49 2.53 2.77 1.42
C LYS A 49 2.50 2.56 2.93
N ASN A 50 3.64 2.16 3.49
CA ASN A 50 3.87 2.04 4.93
C ASN A 50 2.76 1.27 5.66
N VAL A 51 2.40 0.10 5.14
CA VAL A 51 1.47 -0.82 5.80
C VAL A 51 2.19 -1.48 6.97
N ARG A 52 1.69 -1.26 8.19
CA ARG A 52 2.26 -1.88 9.38
C ARG A 52 1.97 -3.38 9.38
N PHE A 53 3.03 -4.20 9.39
CA PHE A 53 2.91 -5.66 9.46
C PHE A 53 3.35 -6.23 10.82
N GLY A 54 4.03 -5.44 11.64
CA GLY A 54 4.45 -5.82 12.99
C GLY A 54 4.32 -4.68 14.00
N ALA A 55 4.07 -5.04 15.26
CA ALA A 55 4.23 -4.12 16.39
C ALA A 55 5.70 -3.75 16.55
N LYS A 56 5.98 -2.59 17.17
CA LYS A 56 7.34 -2.21 17.57
C LYS A 56 7.99 -3.38 18.34
N PRO A 57 9.08 -3.96 17.83
CA PRO A 57 9.64 -5.16 18.43
C PRO A 57 10.35 -4.80 19.74
N PRO A 58 10.30 -5.69 20.76
CA PRO A 58 11.27 -5.62 21.84
C PRO A 58 12.66 -5.87 21.27
N ARG A 59 13.68 -5.15 21.76
CA ARG A 59 15.05 -5.32 21.30
C ARG A 59 15.49 -6.78 21.48
N PHE A 60 15.91 -7.41 20.38
CA PHE A 60 16.30 -8.83 20.30
C PHE A 60 15.20 -9.85 20.63
N GLY A 61 13.93 -9.44 20.70
CA GLY A 61 12.81 -10.36 20.83
C GLY A 61 12.09 -10.62 19.51
N ARG A 62 11.12 -11.52 19.54
CA ARG A 62 10.30 -11.87 18.36
C ARG A 62 9.31 -10.73 18.08
N SER A 63 9.08 -10.47 16.80
CA SER A 63 8.00 -9.57 16.38
C SER A 63 6.62 -10.13 16.78
N ALA A 64 5.67 -9.22 16.98
CA ALA A 64 4.27 -9.53 17.23
C ALA A 64 3.39 -8.80 16.21
N PHE A 65 2.12 -9.22 16.06
CA PHE A 65 1.14 -8.44 15.31
C PHE A 65 0.84 -7.12 16.02
N PRO A 66 0.51 -6.04 15.28
CA PRO A 66 0.03 -4.80 15.90
C PRO A 66 -1.26 -5.06 16.69
N THR A 67 -1.28 -4.64 17.95
CA THR A 67 -2.42 -4.85 18.86
C THR A 67 -3.37 -3.66 18.92
N GLN A 68 -2.92 -2.50 18.43
CA GLN A 68 -3.68 -1.26 18.43
C GLN A 68 -4.00 -0.83 16.99
N TRP A 69 -5.14 -0.17 16.83
CA TRP A 69 -5.47 0.50 15.58
C TRP A 69 -4.42 1.58 15.31
N ASP A 70 -3.59 1.36 14.29
CA ASP A 70 -2.49 2.25 13.99
C ASP A 70 -2.30 2.42 12.49
N ASN A 71 -2.80 3.56 11.99
CA ASN A 71 -2.55 4.03 10.63
C ASN A 71 -1.34 4.96 10.57
N SER A 72 -0.50 5.01 11.60
CA SER A 72 0.74 5.79 11.55
C SER A 72 1.68 5.18 10.51
N SER A 73 2.33 6.08 9.78
CA SER A 73 3.44 5.75 8.89
C SER A 73 4.64 6.57 9.35
N SER A 74 5.63 5.94 9.99
CA SER A 74 6.86 6.64 10.33
C SER A 74 7.72 6.87 9.08
N GLY A 75 7.60 6.00 8.07
CA GLY A 75 8.49 5.97 6.91
C GLY A 75 9.94 5.69 7.29
N ALA A 76 10.19 5.32 8.55
CA ALA A 76 11.51 5.11 9.09
C ALA A 76 12.03 3.74 8.67
N ALA A 77 13.31 3.69 8.30
CA ALA A 77 14.01 2.44 8.13
C ALA A 77 14.41 1.87 9.49
N CYS A 78 14.67 0.56 9.55
CA CYS A 78 15.27 -0.03 10.72
C CYS A 78 16.71 0.46 10.89
N TYR A 79 17.19 0.48 12.14
CA TYR A 79 18.57 0.83 12.42
C TYR A 79 19.55 -0.02 11.61
N GLN A 80 20.46 0.66 10.92
CA GLN A 80 21.51 0.08 10.10
C GLN A 80 22.74 0.97 10.08
N VAL A 81 23.89 0.35 9.84
CA VAL A 81 25.14 1.08 9.63
C VAL A 81 25.27 1.48 8.17
N SER A 82 26.01 2.56 7.93
CA SER A 82 26.33 2.98 6.58
C SER A 82 27.12 1.92 5.83
N ALA A 83 26.72 1.61 4.60
CA ALA A 83 27.52 0.77 3.71
C ALA A 83 28.61 1.58 2.99
N SER A 84 28.69 2.90 3.22
CA SER A 84 29.70 3.77 2.63
C SER A 84 31.10 3.33 3.01
N GLY A 85 31.93 3.04 2.00
CA GLY A 85 33.31 2.57 2.19
C GLY A 85 33.45 1.05 2.34
N LEU A 86 32.35 0.30 2.40
CA LEU A 86 32.43 -1.16 2.34
C LEU A 86 32.75 -1.60 0.91
N GLN A 87 33.90 -2.26 0.74
CA GLN A 87 34.26 -2.94 -0.50
C GLN A 87 33.47 -4.25 -0.57
N VAL A 88 32.23 -4.16 -1.03
CA VAL A 88 31.43 -5.33 -1.32
C VAL A 88 32.02 -5.98 -2.57
N PRO A 89 32.43 -7.26 -2.53
CA PRO A 89 32.87 -7.96 -3.72
C PRO A 89 31.81 -7.78 -4.81
N HIS A 90 32.22 -7.28 -5.98
CA HIS A 90 31.33 -7.19 -7.13
C HIS A 90 31.21 -8.59 -7.75
N ASP A 91 30.78 -9.58 -6.97
CA ASP A 91 30.47 -10.91 -7.47
C ASP A 91 29.05 -10.95 -8.04
N GLY A 92 28.71 -9.95 -8.86
CA GLY A 92 27.83 -10.05 -10.02
C GLY A 92 26.45 -10.72 -9.86
N LEU A 93 25.93 -10.92 -8.65
CA LEU A 93 24.56 -11.39 -8.47
C LEU A 93 23.63 -10.27 -8.91
N VAL A 94 23.17 -10.41 -10.14
CA VAL A 94 22.18 -9.55 -10.81
C VAL A 94 20.99 -9.37 -9.86
N GLY A 95 20.92 -8.22 -9.17
CA GLY A 95 19.79 -7.91 -8.30
C GLY A 95 20.10 -7.35 -6.91
N VAL A 96 21.36 -7.23 -6.47
CA VAL A 96 21.65 -6.45 -5.26
C VAL A 96 21.49 -4.96 -5.62
N PRO A 97 20.54 -4.23 -5.01
CA PRO A 97 20.46 -2.78 -5.19
C PRO A 97 21.80 -2.18 -4.84
N ASP A 98 22.22 -1.12 -5.55
CA ASP A 98 23.40 -0.37 -5.15
C ASP A 98 23.27 -0.04 -3.66
N LEU A 99 24.08 -0.67 -2.82
CA LEU A 99 24.05 -0.47 -1.36
C LEU A 99 24.46 0.97 -0.99
N ARG A 100 24.87 1.77 -1.99
CA ARG A 100 25.11 3.21 -1.91
C ARG A 100 23.88 4.06 -2.23
N ALA A 101 22.75 3.47 -2.65
CA ALA A 101 21.49 4.20 -2.74
C ALA A 101 21.15 4.77 -1.35
N PRO A 102 20.53 5.96 -1.26
CA PRO A 102 20.51 6.79 -0.04
C PRO A 102 19.54 6.25 1.01
N LEU A 103 19.82 5.05 1.52
CA LEU A 103 19.20 4.54 2.72
C LEU A 103 19.71 5.30 3.95
N GLU A 104 20.88 5.95 3.83
CA GLU A 104 21.48 6.86 4.80
C GLU A 104 20.58 8.06 5.17
N ASP A 105 19.79 8.56 4.21
CA ASP A 105 18.98 9.76 4.40
C ASP A 105 17.58 9.47 4.97
N LEU A 106 17.22 8.20 5.12
CA LEU A 106 15.94 7.85 5.75
C LEU A 106 16.07 7.96 7.28
N PRO A 107 15.07 8.57 7.96
CA PRO A 107 14.98 8.49 9.41
C PRO A 107 15.06 7.02 9.86
N GLN A 108 15.79 6.73 10.93
CA GLN A 108 15.93 5.37 11.46
C GLN A 108 15.32 5.25 12.87
N ASP A 109 14.56 4.18 13.10
CA ASP A 109 13.94 3.85 14.40
C ASP A 109 13.86 2.32 14.57
N GLU A 110 13.71 1.83 15.80
CA GLU A 110 13.30 0.43 16.06
C GLU A 110 11.84 0.18 15.61
N ASP A 111 11.00 1.23 15.59
CA ASP A 111 9.64 1.16 15.05
C ASP A 111 9.63 1.31 13.51
N CYS A 112 10.06 0.23 12.84
CA CYS A 112 10.33 0.20 11.40
C CYS A 112 9.65 -0.96 10.65
N LEU A 113 8.77 -1.73 11.30
CA LEU A 113 8.13 -2.92 10.71
C LEU A 113 6.94 -2.55 9.80
N PHE A 114 7.28 -1.90 8.68
CA PHE A 114 6.37 -1.47 7.62
C PHE A 114 6.75 -2.07 6.27
N LEU A 115 5.76 -2.21 5.40
CA LEU A 115 5.97 -2.65 4.02
C LEU A 115 5.17 -1.78 3.05
N ASP A 116 5.60 -1.78 1.79
CA ASP A 116 4.84 -1.21 0.68
C ASP A 116 4.26 -2.34 -0.17
N VAL A 117 2.97 -2.28 -0.48
CA VAL A 117 2.30 -3.26 -1.35
C VAL A 117 2.00 -2.64 -2.71
N TYR A 118 2.47 -3.25 -3.78
CA TYR A 118 2.17 -2.87 -5.16
C TYR A 118 1.21 -3.90 -5.76
N VAL A 119 0.04 -3.46 -6.21
CA VAL A 119 -1.03 -4.33 -6.70
C VAL A 119 -1.49 -3.87 -8.08
N PRO A 120 -1.57 -4.76 -9.09
CA PRO A 120 -2.14 -4.40 -10.38
C PRO A 120 -3.58 -3.89 -10.27
N ALA A 121 -3.91 -2.85 -11.02
CA ALA A 121 -5.24 -2.26 -11.07
C ALA A 121 -6.30 -3.26 -11.58
N SER A 122 -5.89 -4.26 -12.37
CA SER A 122 -6.75 -5.34 -12.88
C SER A 122 -7.35 -6.22 -11.78
N ASN A 123 -6.81 -6.16 -10.56
CA ASN A 123 -7.38 -6.81 -9.39
C ASN A 123 -8.60 -6.07 -8.81
N PHE A 124 -8.94 -4.87 -9.30
CA PHE A 124 -10.03 -4.04 -8.81
C PHE A 124 -11.06 -3.70 -9.90
N ASP A 125 -12.31 -3.44 -9.49
CA ASP A 125 -13.36 -2.89 -10.35
C ASP A 125 -13.29 -1.35 -10.40
N ALA A 126 -14.16 -0.72 -11.20
CA ALA A 126 -14.22 0.74 -11.33
C ALA A 126 -14.55 1.47 -10.01
N ASN A 127 -15.03 0.75 -8.99
CA ASN A 127 -15.33 1.29 -7.67
C ASN A 127 -14.20 1.01 -6.65
N GLY A 128 -13.06 0.46 -7.08
CA GLY A 128 -11.94 0.11 -6.21
C GLY A 128 -12.14 -1.16 -5.38
N ASN A 129 -13.22 -1.93 -5.63
CA ASN A 129 -13.46 -3.18 -4.94
C ASN A 129 -12.72 -4.33 -5.62
N ARG A 130 -12.41 -5.41 -4.89
CA ARG A 130 -11.78 -6.60 -5.47
C ARG A 130 -12.62 -7.15 -6.63
N SER A 131 -11.99 -7.27 -7.81
CA SER A 131 -12.60 -7.88 -8.99
C SER A 131 -13.09 -9.30 -8.68
N ARG A 132 -14.23 -9.69 -9.27
CA ARG A 132 -14.82 -11.04 -9.06
C ARG A 132 -13.85 -12.16 -9.41
N ARG A 133 -12.87 -11.92 -10.28
CA ARG A 133 -11.81 -12.88 -10.61
C ARG A 133 -11.03 -13.33 -9.36
N CYS A 134 -10.87 -12.46 -8.37
CA CYS A 134 -10.20 -12.77 -7.11
C CYS A 134 -11.15 -13.29 -6.01
N GLN A 135 -12.46 -13.11 -6.15
CA GLN A 135 -13.42 -13.55 -5.12
C GLN A 135 -13.63 -15.07 -5.13
N SER A 136 -13.39 -15.72 -6.27
CA SER A 136 -13.50 -17.17 -6.40
C SER A 136 -12.44 -17.95 -5.59
N SER A 137 -11.36 -17.31 -5.13
CA SER A 137 -10.29 -17.98 -4.37
C SER A 137 -10.33 -17.74 -2.86
N SER A 138 -11.17 -16.84 -2.35
CA SER A 138 -11.22 -16.48 -0.92
C SER A 138 -12.30 -17.21 -0.11
N GLY A 139 -12.92 -18.26 -0.66
CA GLY A 139 -13.93 -19.09 0.02
C GLY A 139 -13.37 -20.25 0.86
N SER A 140 -12.04 -20.37 1.00
CA SER A 140 -11.43 -21.38 1.89
C SER A 140 -11.08 -20.73 3.21
N THR A 141 -11.84 -21.08 4.25
CA THR A 141 -11.54 -20.83 5.66
C THR A 141 -10.16 -21.36 6.02
N ALA A 142 -9.12 -20.54 5.86
CA ALA A 142 -7.84 -20.76 6.50
C ALA A 142 -7.92 -20.22 7.93
N GLU A 143 -8.41 -21.07 8.81
CA GLU A 143 -8.28 -20.95 10.25
C GLU A 143 -6.78 -20.88 10.59
N LEU A 144 -6.26 -19.66 10.78
CA LEU A 144 -4.93 -19.46 11.35
C LEU A 144 -4.97 -19.86 12.83
N SER A 145 -4.77 -21.15 13.08
CA SER A 145 -4.42 -21.64 14.41
C SER A 145 -3.10 -20.99 14.86
N PRO A 146 -3.00 -20.49 16.10
CA PRO A 146 -1.75 -19.95 16.61
C PRO A 146 -0.69 -21.05 16.68
N LEU A 147 0.46 -20.84 16.05
CA LEU A 147 1.65 -21.64 16.32
C LEU A 147 2.11 -21.35 17.76
N ALA A 148 1.76 -22.25 18.68
CA ALA A 148 2.29 -22.23 20.04
C ALA A 148 3.84 -22.30 19.99
N PRO A 149 4.56 -21.49 20.77
CA PRO A 149 6.01 -21.64 20.90
C PRO A 149 6.32 -22.99 21.55
N LYS A 150 7.16 -23.80 20.92
CA LYS A 150 7.85 -24.89 21.61
C LYS A 150 8.81 -24.29 22.63
N SER A 151 8.72 -24.81 23.86
CA SER A 151 9.67 -24.67 24.96
C SER A 151 11.11 -24.98 24.54
#